data_AF-A0A1E3UBQ6-F1
#
_entry.id   AF-A0A1E3UBQ6-F1
#
_cell.length_a   1.000
_cell.length_b   1.000
_cell.length_c   1.000
_cell.angle_alpha   90.00
_cell.angle_beta   90.00
_cell.angle_gamma   90.00
#
_symmetry.space_group_name_H-M   'P 1'
#
loop_
_entity.id
_entity.type
_entity.pdbx_description
1 polymer ?
#
loop_
_entity_poly.entity_id
_entity_poly.type
_entity_poly.pdbx_seq_one_letter_code
_entity_poly.pdbx_strand_id
1 'polypeptide(L)' 'MSIAEEHTYIAIDLKSFYASVECLGLGLDPLDTNLVVADEIRTDKTICLAVTPSLKAYGISGRARLFEVRQR' A
#
# COMPACT_ATOMS: atom_id res chain seq x y z
N MET A 1 32.14 -18.00 30.33
CA MET A 1 30.70 -17.83 30.06
C MET A 1 30.52 -16.38 29.64
N SER A 2 30.35 -16.11 28.34
CA SER A 2 30.16 -14.73 27.84
C SER A 2 28.72 -14.33 28.03
N ILE A 3 28.49 -13.22 28.72
CA ILE A 3 27.18 -12.58 28.82
C ILE A 3 26.99 -11.83 27.49
N ALA A 4 26.07 -12.27 26.66
CA ALA A 4 25.71 -11.52 25.46
C ALA A 4 25.03 -10.22 25.89
N GLU A 5 25.43 -9.08 25.31
CA GLU A 5 24.75 -7.81 25.55
C GLU A 5 23.32 -7.85 25.04
N GLU A 6 22.40 -7.26 25.82
CA GLU A 6 20.99 -7.18 25.45
C GLU A 6 20.81 -6.05 24.41
N HIS A 7 20.38 -6.40 23.20
CA HIS A 7 20.14 -5.45 22.11
C HIS A 7 18.64 -5.21 21.91
N THR A 8 18.25 -3.92 21.82
CA THR A 8 16.89 -3.51 21.45
C THR A 8 16.87 -3.07 20.00
N TYR A 9 15.93 -3.60 19.22
CA TYR A 9 15.74 -3.27 17.81
C TYR A 9 14.34 -2.70 17.57
N ILE A 10 14.25 -1.70 16.69
CA ILE A 10 12.99 -1.14 16.21
C ILE A 10 12.99 -1.22 14.68
N ALA A 11 11.90 -1.74 14.11
CA ALA A 11 11.64 -1.71 12.67
C ALA A 11 10.45 -0.80 12.39
N ILE A 12 10.62 0.16 11.49
CA ILE A 12 9.58 1.12 11.09
C ILE A 12 9.29 0.92 9.61
N ASP A 13 8.02 0.77 9.28
CA ASP A 13 7.51 0.62 7.91
C ASP A 13 6.40 1.63 7.65
N LEU A 14 6.34 2.14 6.42
CA LEU A 14 5.35 3.12 6.01
C LEU A 14 4.14 2.43 5.37
N LYS A 15 2.98 2.57 6.00
CA LYS A 15 1.73 2.00 5.51
C LYS A 15 1.34 2.60 4.16
N SER A 16 1.11 1.73 3.17
CA SER A 16 0.63 2.11 1.83
C SER A 16 1.52 3.16 1.13
N PHE A 17 2.84 3.05 1.31
CA PHE A 17 3.83 4.07 0.89
C PHE A 17 3.56 4.74 -0.47
N TYR A 18 3.49 3.98 -1.57
CA TYR A 18 3.28 4.56 -2.89
C TYR A 18 1.94 5.29 -3.02
N ALA A 19 0.86 4.74 -2.45
CA ALA A 19 -0.44 5.39 -2.48
C ALA A 19 -0.44 6.68 -1.66
N SER A 20 0.28 6.70 -0.53
CA SER A 20 0.44 7.90 0.30
C SER A 20 1.21 9.02 -0.42
N VAL A 21 2.26 8.66 -1.17
CA VAL A 21 3.04 9.61 -1.98
C VAL A 21 2.20 10.18 -3.13
N GLU A 22 1.46 9.33 -3.85
CA GLU A 22 0.57 9.78 -4.94
C GLU A 22 -0.56 10.68 -4.42
N CYS A 23 -1.20 10.31 -3.30
CA CYS A 23 -2.20 11.17 -2.65
C CYS A 23 -1.62 12.55 -2.33
N LEU A 24 -0.43 12.62 -1.73
CA LEU A 24 0.21 13.89 -1.43
C LEU A 24 0.49 14.71 -2.71
N GLY A 25 1.00 14.07 -3.77
CA GLY A 25 1.23 14.70 -5.07
C GLY A 25 -0.05 15.26 -5.71
N LEU A 26 -1.19 14.66 -5.41
CA LEU A 26 -2.53 15.08 -5.85
C LEU A 26 -3.24 16.03 -4.87
N GLY A 27 -2.64 16.36 -3.72
CA GLY A 27 -3.28 17.18 -2.67
C GLY A 27 -4.43 16.49 -1.94
N LEU A 28 -4.40 15.16 -1.85
CA LEU A 28 -5.42 14.30 -1.27
C LEU A 28 -4.95 13.69 0.05
N ASP A 29 -5.89 13.43 0.98
CA ASP A 29 -5.60 12.70 2.22
C ASP A 29 -5.57 11.19 1.95
N PRO A 30 -4.45 10.49 2.17
CA PRO A 30 -4.35 9.06 1.91
C PRO A 30 -5.19 8.18 2.84
N LEU A 31 -5.68 8.70 3.97
CA LEU A 31 -6.53 7.94 4.89
C LEU A 31 -8.00 7.87 4.46
N ASP A 32 -8.45 8.85 3.67
CA ASP A 32 -9.84 8.96 3.20
C ASP A 32 -9.96 8.61 1.70
N THR A 33 -8.96 9.00 0.91
CA THR A 33 -9.02 8.89 -0.56
C THR A 33 -8.99 7.45 -1.05
N ASN A 34 -9.89 7.09 -1.95
CA ASN A 34 -9.85 5.81 -2.67
C ASN A 34 -8.82 5.88 -3.82
N LEU A 35 -7.60 5.37 -3.61
CA LEU A 35 -6.52 5.40 -4.61
C LEU A 35 -5.73 4.08 -4.67
N VAL A 36 -5.46 3.63 -5.90
CA VAL A 36 -4.62 2.47 -6.21
C VAL A 36 -3.45 2.90 -7.08
N VAL A 37 -2.25 2.39 -6.77
CA VAL A 37 -1.07 2.55 -7.61
C VAL A 37 -0.81 1.24 -8.35
N ALA A 38 -0.82 1.27 -9.68
CA ALA A 38 -0.55 0.11 -10.54
C ALA A 38 0.04 0.56 -11.88
N ASP A 39 0.81 -0.32 -12.53
CA ASP A 39 1.31 -0.12 -13.91
C ASP A 39 0.32 -0.72 -14.92
N GLU A 40 -0.60 0.11 -15.41
CA GLU A 40 -1.66 -0.32 -16.33
C GLU A 40 -1.18 -0.64 -17.76
N ILE A 41 0.04 -0.23 -18.14
CA ILE A 41 0.60 -0.47 -19.48
C ILE A 41 0.91 -1.96 -19.67
N ARG A 42 1.19 -2.69 -18.59
CA ARG A 42 1.50 -4.13 -18.66
C ARG A 42 0.29 -4.97 -19.05
N THR A 43 -0.65 -5.13 -18.11
CA THR A 43 -1.93 -5.86 -18.26
C THR A 43 -2.82 -5.52 -17.06
N ASP A 44 -4.11 -5.83 -17.15
CA ASP A 44 -5.04 -5.82 -16.00
C ASP A 44 -4.69 -6.86 -14.91
N LYS A 45 -3.88 -7.87 -15.22
CA LYS A 45 -3.33 -8.84 -14.26
C LYS A 45 -2.11 -8.33 -13.49
N THR A 46 -1.68 -7.09 -13.74
CA THR A 46 -0.60 -6.46 -12.98
C THR A 46 -0.93 -6.41 -11.49
N ILE A 47 0.10 -6.48 -10.65
CA ILE A 47 -0.07 -6.31 -9.20
C ILE A 47 -0.26 -4.83 -8.90
N CYS A 48 -1.22 -4.50 -8.02
CA CYS A 48 -1.28 -3.18 -7.43
C CYS A 48 -0.08 -3.02 -6.48
N LEU A 49 0.72 -1.98 -6.71
CA LEU A 49 1.91 -1.67 -5.92
C LEU A 49 1.54 -1.16 -4.52
N ALA A 50 0.43 -0.41 -4.43
CA ALA A 50 -0.16 0.03 -3.18
C ALA A 50 -1.65 0.33 -3.37
N VAL A 51 -2.39 0.28 -2.27
CA VAL A 51 -3.78 0.75 -2.16
C VAL A 51 -3.90 1.59 -0.90
N THR A 52 -4.72 2.65 -0.92
CA THR A 52 -5.02 3.42 0.29
C THR A 52 -5.77 2.57 1.33
N PRO A 53 -5.67 2.87 2.63
CA PRO A 53 -6.39 2.16 3.68
C PRO A 53 -7.91 2.16 3.50
N SER A 54 -8.50 3.24 2.96
CA SER A 54 -9.96 3.37 2.74
C SER A 54 -10.50 2.29 1.79
N LEU A 55 -9.73 1.88 0.78
CA LEU A 55 -10.12 0.80 -0.14
C LEU A 55 -10.26 -0.58 0.53
N LYS A 56 -9.66 -0.78 1.71
CA LYS A 56 -9.84 -2.03 2.47
C LYS A 56 -11.29 -2.19 2.95
N ALA A 57 -12.02 -1.09 3.17
CA ALA A 57 -13.43 -1.13 3.53
C ALA A 57 -14.31 -1.71 2.40
N TYR A 58 -13.83 -1.66 1.16
CA TYR A 58 -14.49 -2.22 -0.03
C TYR A 58 -14.05 -3.67 -0.33
N GLY A 59 -13.28 -4.29 0.57
CA GLY A 59 -12.77 -5.66 0.39
C GLY A 59 -11.61 -5.77 -0.59
N ILE A 60 -10.98 -4.65 -0.96
CA ILE A 60 -9.79 -4.66 -1.83
C ILE A 60 -8.55 -4.95 -0.98
N SER A 61 -7.86 -6.04 -1.32
CA SER A 61 -6.64 -6.44 -0.61
C SER A 61 -5.45 -5.55 -0.98
N GLY A 62 -4.47 -5.42 -0.09
CA GLY A 62 -3.23 -4.66 -0.37
C GLY A 62 -2.32 -5.30 -1.42
N ARG A 63 -2.64 -6.50 -1.91
CA ARG A 63 -1.92 -7.21 -2.98
C ARG A 63 -2.87 -7.59 -4.12
N ALA A 64 -3.96 -6.84 -4.28
CA ALA A 64 -4.93 -7.06 -5.35
C ALA A 64 -4.28 -6.94 -6.73
N ARG A 65 -4.91 -7.56 -7.73
CA ARG A 65 -4.64 -7.32 -9.15
C ARG A 65 -5.54 -6.20 -9.66
N LEU A 66 -5.08 -5.47 -10.67
CA LEU A 66 -5.83 -4.33 -11.20
C LEU A 66 -7.23 -4.71 -11.69
N PHE A 67 -7.40 -5.91 -12.28
CA PHE A 67 -8.72 -6.40 -12.67
C PHE A 67 -9.67 -6.64 -11.49
N GLU A 68 -9.16 -7.05 -10.32
CA GLU A 68 -9.97 -7.27 -9.11
C GLU A 68 -10.47 -5.95 -8.54
N VAL A 69 -9.64 -4.90 -8.64
CA VAL A 69 -10.00 -3.53 -8.27
C VAL A 69 -11.10 -2.99 -9.18
N ARG A 70 -10.99 -3.18 -10.51
CA ARG A 70 -11.96 -2.66 -11.49
C ARG A 70 -13.36 -3.32 -11.41
N GLN A 71 -13.48 -4.47 -10.77
CA GLN A 71 -14.75 -5.19 -10.61
C GLN A 71 -15.54 -4.77 -9.35
N ARG A 72 -14.97 -3.89 -8.53
CA ARG A 72 -15.55 -3.36 -7.28
C ARG A 72 -16.03 -1.94 -7.50
#